data_AF-A0A2W4J4Z5-F1
#
_entry.id   AF-A0A2W4J4Z5-F1
#
_cell.length_a   1.000
_cell.length_b   1.000
_cell.length_c   1.000
_cell.angle_alpha   90.00
_cell.angle_beta   90.00
_cell.angle_gamma   90.00
#
_symmetry.space_group_name_H-M   'P 1'
#
loop_
_entity.id
_entity.type
_entity.pdbx_description
1 polymer ?
#
loop_
_entity_poly.entity_id
_entity_poly.type
_entity_poly.pdbx_seq_one_letter_code
_entity_poly.pdbx_strand_id
1 'polypeptide(L)'
;MRTLGIAAATVAAAVSAAVPATGPADSTSTNGAPTVGVVEYNLGDDAFTDRRWLHGFGEMRAVVHYPEKLTRDKGTAKLPVVVLQHGNQVPCYSLDAADRTWPCPRGVEPYPSNRGLDYLGEALATSGFVVVS
;
A
#
# COMPACT_ATOMS: atom_id res chain seq x y z
N MET A 1 -10.98 -76.21 18.85
CA MET A 1 -10.07 -75.07 19.09
C MET A 1 -9.54 -74.61 17.74
N ARG A 2 -10.09 -73.53 17.19
CA ARG A 2 -9.67 -72.93 15.91
C ARG A 2 -8.82 -71.70 16.24
N THR A 3 -7.55 -71.76 15.90
CA THR A 3 -6.53 -70.72 16.11
C THR A 3 -6.82 -69.48 15.26
N LEU A 4 -6.87 -68.31 15.88
CA LEU A 4 -6.87 -67.01 15.19
C LEU A 4 -5.46 -66.71 14.68
N GLY A 5 -5.33 -66.48 13.37
CA GLY A 5 -4.12 -65.94 12.76
C GLY A 5 -4.08 -64.41 12.88
N ILE A 6 -2.99 -63.88 13.44
CA ILE A 6 -2.73 -62.45 13.55
C ILE A 6 -2.11 -61.99 12.23
N ALA A 7 -2.77 -61.08 11.53
CA ALA A 7 -2.25 -60.44 10.33
C ALA A 7 -1.20 -59.37 10.72
N ALA A 8 0.02 -59.51 10.23
CA ALA A 8 1.07 -58.51 10.36
C ALA A 8 0.79 -57.34 9.40
N ALA A 9 0.49 -56.17 9.95
CA ALA A 9 0.35 -54.94 9.17
C ALA A 9 1.75 -54.39 8.85
N THR A 10 2.09 -54.34 7.56
CA THR A 10 3.30 -53.71 7.05
C THR A 10 3.12 -52.18 7.05
N VAL A 11 3.91 -51.49 7.87
CA VAL A 11 3.98 -50.02 7.85
C VAL A 11 4.87 -49.60 6.69
N ALA A 12 4.28 -49.02 5.65
CA ALA A 12 5.03 -48.39 4.56
C ALA A 12 5.50 -47.00 5.00
N ALA A 13 6.81 -46.82 5.19
CA ALA A 13 7.42 -45.53 5.44
C ALA A 13 7.49 -44.71 4.15
N ALA A 14 6.79 -43.58 4.09
CA ALA A 14 6.87 -42.65 2.98
C ALA A 14 8.15 -41.79 3.09
N VAL A 15 9.06 -41.96 2.13
CA VAL A 15 10.26 -41.13 2.00
C VAL A 15 9.86 -39.81 1.34
N SER A 16 9.85 -38.71 2.11
CA SER A 16 9.66 -37.37 1.56
C SER A 16 10.96 -36.88 0.92
N ALA A 17 10.99 -36.81 -0.41
CA ALA A 17 12.05 -36.12 -1.13
C ALA A 17 11.82 -34.60 -1.04
N ALA A 18 12.70 -33.89 -0.33
CA ALA A 18 12.70 -32.43 -0.31
C ALA A 18 13.20 -31.91 -1.66
N VAL A 19 12.31 -31.30 -2.44
CA VAL A 19 12.67 -30.55 -3.64
C VAL A 19 13.17 -29.17 -3.20
N PRO A 20 14.40 -28.75 -3.51
CA PRO A 20 14.83 -27.40 -3.23
C PRO A 20 14.02 -26.43 -4.11
N ALA A 21 13.21 -25.59 -3.48
CA ALA A 21 12.52 -24.50 -4.16
C ALA A 21 13.54 -23.40 -4.48
N THR A 22 14.04 -23.39 -5.72
CA THR A 22 14.79 -22.25 -6.24
C THR A 22 13.79 -21.14 -6.57
N GLY A 23 13.36 -20.38 -5.56
CA GLY A 23 12.64 -19.12 -5.77
C GLY A 23 13.56 -18.09 -6.46
N PRO A 24 13.01 -17.09 -7.17
CA PRO A 24 13.83 -16.00 -7.69
C PRO A 24 14.61 -15.39 -6.53
N ALA A 25 15.93 -15.30 -6.69
CA ALA A 25 16.78 -14.61 -5.74
C ALA A 25 16.28 -13.16 -5.64
N ASP A 26 15.92 -12.73 -4.42
CA ASP A 26 15.79 -11.33 -4.10
C ASP A 26 17.10 -10.66 -4.50
N SER A 27 17.07 -9.91 -5.59
CA SER A 27 18.19 -9.07 -5.98
C SER A 27 18.18 -7.84 -5.08
N THR A 28 18.51 -8.06 -3.80
CA THR A 28 18.92 -7.00 -2.90
C THR A 28 20.29 -6.53 -3.36
N SER A 29 20.29 -5.73 -4.41
CA SER A 29 21.41 -4.88 -4.79
C SER A 29 21.75 -4.01 -3.58
N THR A 30 22.87 -4.30 -2.94
CA THR A 30 23.48 -3.54 -1.84
C THR A 30 24.09 -2.20 -2.30
N ASN A 31 23.73 -1.71 -3.48
CA ASN A 31 23.83 -0.27 -3.74
C ASN A 31 22.83 0.40 -2.80
N GLY A 32 23.34 1.03 -1.73
CA GLY A 32 22.56 1.49 -0.58
C GLY A 32 21.17 2.01 -0.95
N ALA A 33 20.17 1.53 -0.20
CA ALA A 33 18.74 1.67 -0.48
C ALA A 33 18.45 3.02 -1.18
N PRO A 34 17.78 3.01 -2.35
CA PRO A 34 17.44 4.25 -3.02
C PRO A 34 16.76 5.19 -2.03
N THR A 35 17.32 6.38 -1.88
CA THR A 35 16.74 7.42 -1.04
C THR A 35 15.36 7.73 -1.58
N VAL A 36 14.33 7.60 -0.74
CA VAL A 36 12.95 7.93 -1.11
C VAL A 36 12.73 9.40 -0.83
N GLY A 37 12.36 10.13 -1.88
CA GLY A 37 11.86 11.49 -1.77
C GLY A 37 10.37 11.48 -1.45
N VAL A 38 9.93 12.45 -0.67
CA VAL A 38 8.52 12.64 -0.30
C VAL A 38 8.12 14.07 -0.63
N VAL A 39 6.98 14.23 -1.31
CA VAL A 39 6.32 15.53 -1.48
C VAL A 39 4.83 15.38 -1.21
N GLU A 40 4.23 16.43 -0.67
CA GLU A 40 2.79 16.50 -0.44
C GLU A 40 2.16 17.44 -1.45
N TYR A 41 0.94 17.13 -1.86
CA TYR A 41 0.11 18.10 -2.55
C TYR A 41 -1.29 18.15 -1.95
N ASN A 42 -1.87 19.35 -2.05
CA ASN A 42 -3.25 19.63 -1.71
C ASN A 42 -3.82 20.47 -2.85
N LEU A 43 -4.81 19.94 -3.58
CA LEU A 43 -5.46 20.66 -4.69
C LEU A 43 -6.55 21.62 -4.22
N GLY A 44 -6.83 21.66 -2.91
CA GLY A 44 -7.85 22.50 -2.30
C GLY A 44 -9.23 21.83 -2.25
N ASP A 45 -10.13 22.46 -1.50
CA ASP A 45 -11.42 21.90 -1.13
C ASP A 45 -12.42 21.85 -2.29
N ASP A 46 -12.18 22.68 -3.32
CA ASP A 46 -13.02 22.80 -4.52
C ASP A 46 -12.51 21.99 -5.72
N ALA A 47 -11.48 21.16 -5.53
CA ALA A 47 -10.88 20.40 -6.63
C ALA A 47 -11.81 19.31 -7.19
N PHE A 48 -12.70 18.76 -6.36
CA PHE A 48 -13.71 17.80 -6.77
C PHE A 48 -15.07 18.17 -6.19
N THR A 49 -15.97 18.69 -7.04
CA THR A 49 -17.27 19.24 -6.62
C THR A 49 -18.49 18.58 -7.30
N ASP A 50 -18.43 17.27 -7.62
CA ASP A 50 -19.57 16.61 -8.29
C ASP A 50 -20.72 16.35 -7.32
N ARG A 51 -21.69 17.26 -7.29
CA ARG A 51 -22.92 17.20 -6.49
C ARG A 51 -23.74 15.92 -6.63
N ARG A 52 -23.54 15.12 -7.69
CA ARG A 52 -24.22 13.83 -7.88
C ARG A 52 -23.55 12.70 -7.07
N TRP A 53 -22.34 12.94 -6.58
CA TRP A 53 -21.56 12.00 -5.78
C TRP A 53 -21.52 12.44 -4.32
N LEU A 54 -22.17 11.68 -3.43
CA LEU A 54 -22.07 11.74 -1.94
C LEU A 54 -21.70 13.12 -1.37
N HIS A 55 -22.70 14.00 -1.20
CA HIS A 55 -22.58 15.38 -0.68
C HIS A 55 -21.82 16.38 -1.55
N GLY A 56 -21.19 15.93 -2.63
CA GLY A 56 -20.74 16.79 -3.70
C GLY A 56 -19.34 17.34 -3.57
N PHE A 57 -18.55 16.87 -2.60
CA PHE A 57 -17.18 17.33 -2.37
C PHE A 57 -16.27 16.15 -2.07
N GLY A 58 -15.04 16.19 -2.60
CA GLY A 58 -14.02 15.17 -2.36
C GLY A 58 -12.71 15.81 -1.91
N GLU A 59 -12.08 15.22 -0.90
CA GLU A 59 -10.73 15.58 -0.49
C GLU A 59 -9.75 15.18 -1.61
N MET A 60 -8.98 16.16 -2.11
CA MET A 60 -7.95 15.94 -3.12
C MET A 60 -6.57 16.31 -2.56
N ARG A 61 -6.13 15.51 -1.60
CA ARG A 61 -4.83 15.60 -0.95
C ARG A 61 -4.10 14.29 -1.13
N ALA A 62 -2.79 14.36 -1.38
CA ALA A 62 -2.00 13.16 -1.52
C ALA A 62 -0.55 13.37 -1.07
N VAL A 63 0.11 12.25 -0.80
CA VAL A 63 1.55 12.16 -0.62
C VAL A 63 2.15 11.41 -1.80
N VAL A 64 3.28 11.90 -2.30
CA VAL A 64 4.03 11.26 -3.39
C VAL A 64 5.37 10.78 -2.86
N HIS A 65 5.59 9.47 -2.95
CA HIS A 65 6.86 8.82 -2.68
C HIS A 65 7.54 8.50 -4.01
N TYR A 66 8.84 8.82 -4.16
CA TYR A 66 9.55 8.60 -5.41
C TYR A 66 11.02 8.23 -5.20
N PRO A 67 11.64 7.45 -6.11
CA PRO A 67 13.05 7.09 -6.02
C PRO A 67 13.92 8.31 -6.36
N GLU A 68 14.45 8.98 -5.35
CA GLU A 68 15.13 10.27 -5.49
C GLU A 68 16.36 10.17 -6.39
N LYS A 69 17.24 9.19 -6.14
CA LYS A 69 18.44 8.98 -6.96
C LYS A 69 18.10 8.70 -8.43
N LEU A 70 17.10 7.84 -8.66
CA LEU A 70 16.70 7.44 -10.02
C LEU A 70 16.10 8.60 -10.80
N THR A 71 15.37 9.49 -10.10
CA THR A 71 14.81 10.73 -10.66
C THR A 71 15.90 11.78 -10.94
N ARG A 72 16.94 11.87 -10.09
CA ARG A 72 18.08 12.77 -10.29
C ARG A 72 19.01 12.31 -11.42
N ASP A 73 19.36 11.02 -11.45
CA ASP A 73 20.39 10.46 -12.34
C ASP A 73 19.91 10.25 -13.77
N LYS A 74 18.64 9.85 -13.96
CA LYS A 74 18.08 9.54 -15.30
C LYS A 74 17.34 10.71 -15.95
N GLY A 75 17.30 11.90 -15.33
CA GLY A 75 16.51 13.04 -15.80
C GLY A 75 15.00 12.73 -15.82
N THR A 76 14.26 13.29 -16.78
CA THR A 76 12.80 13.07 -16.98
C THR A 76 12.43 11.66 -17.46
N ALA A 77 13.17 10.63 -17.05
CA ALA A 77 12.82 9.24 -17.34
C ALA A 77 11.41 8.96 -16.81
N LYS A 78 10.54 8.43 -17.68
CA LYS A 78 9.18 8.06 -17.29
C LYS A 78 9.25 6.84 -16.37
N LEU A 79 8.98 7.07 -15.08
CA LEU A 79 8.84 6.01 -14.10
C LEU A 79 7.40 5.49 -14.09
N PRO A 80 7.17 4.20 -13.83
CA PRO A 80 5.84 3.68 -13.63
C PRO A 80 5.20 4.35 -12.40
N VAL A 81 3.92 4.71 -12.53
CA VAL A 81 3.15 5.35 -11.46
C VAL A 81 2.19 4.34 -10.85
N VAL A 82 2.18 4.26 -9.52
CA VAL A 82 1.17 3.56 -8.73
C VAL A 82 0.30 4.60 -8.05
N VAL A 83 -1.02 4.46 -8.17
CA VAL A 83 -1.99 5.29 -7.45
C VAL A 83 -2.67 4.43 -6.40
N LEU A 84 -2.50 4.77 -5.13
CA LEU A 84 -3.14 4.14 -4.00
C LEU A 84 -4.38 4.97 -3.64
N GLN A 85 -5.55 4.33 -3.62
CA GLN A 85 -6.77 5.00 -3.19
C GLN A 85 -7.04 4.67 -1.72
N HIS A 86 -7.38 5.70 -0.97
CA HIS A 86 -7.82 5.55 0.41
C HIS A 86 -9.29 5.12 0.46
N GLY A 87 -9.65 4.38 1.51
CA GLY A 87 -11.03 3.97 1.72
C GLY A 87 -11.95 5.15 1.99
N ASN A 88 -13.26 4.94 1.82
CA ASN A 88 -14.28 5.91 2.19
C ASN A 88 -14.40 6.01 3.72
N GLN A 89 -13.61 6.89 4.33
CA GLN A 89 -13.55 7.15 5.77
C GLN A 89 -14.13 8.52 6.09
N VAL A 90 -14.43 8.76 7.37
CA VAL A 90 -14.80 10.10 7.86
C VAL A 90 -13.60 11.04 7.68
N PRO A 91 -13.74 12.17 6.97
CA PRO A 91 -12.63 13.08 6.67
C PRO A 91 -12.24 14.05 7.80
N CYS A 92 -13.05 14.26 8.84
CA CYS A 92 -12.80 15.29 9.85
C CYS A 92 -12.85 14.78 11.30
N TYR A 93 -11.90 15.21 12.14
CA TYR A 93 -11.83 14.90 13.57
C TYR A 93 -12.93 15.60 14.38
N SER A 94 -14.17 15.11 14.30
CA SER A 94 -15.30 15.61 15.11
C SER A 94 -16.13 14.49 15.73
N LEU A 95 -16.61 14.74 16.96
CA LEU A 95 -17.60 13.89 17.61
C LEU A 95 -19.03 14.16 17.10
N ASP A 96 -19.28 15.36 16.58
CA ASP A 96 -20.54 15.69 15.91
C ASP A 96 -20.56 15.09 14.49
N ALA A 97 -21.64 14.38 14.16
CA ALA A 97 -21.80 13.78 12.84
C ALA A 97 -21.99 14.82 11.73
N ALA A 98 -22.51 16.02 12.05
CA ALA A 98 -22.72 17.09 11.08
C ALA A 98 -21.39 17.68 10.56
N ASP A 99 -20.34 17.64 11.38
CA ASP A 99 -19.02 18.20 11.06
C ASP A 99 -18.08 17.19 10.39
N ARG A 100 -18.58 16.00 10.06
CA ARG A 100 -17.80 14.89 9.50
C ARG A 100 -17.81 14.83 7.97
N THR A 101 -18.36 15.83 7.29
CA THR A 101 -18.34 15.91 5.83
C THR A 101 -17.19 16.79 5.36
N TRP A 102 -16.70 16.52 4.15
CA TRP A 102 -15.74 17.42 3.49
C TRP A 102 -16.50 18.57 2.81
N PRO A 103 -15.96 19.81 2.80
CA PRO A 103 -14.76 20.24 3.54
C PRO A 103 -14.99 20.33 5.05
N CYS A 104 -13.92 20.09 5.81
CA CYS A 104 -14.01 20.18 7.26
C CYS A 104 -14.38 21.60 7.71
N PRO A 105 -15.33 21.76 8.65
CA PRO A 105 -15.70 23.07 9.16
C PRO A 105 -14.50 23.80 9.81
N ARG A 106 -14.61 25.12 9.91
CA ARG A 106 -13.58 25.94 10.55
C ARG A 106 -13.31 25.46 11.98
N GLY A 107 -12.05 25.17 12.28
CA GLY A 107 -11.61 24.71 13.60
C GLY A 107 -11.71 23.19 13.80
N VAL A 108 -12.17 22.45 12.78
CA VAL A 108 -12.16 20.99 12.76
C VAL A 108 -10.98 20.52 11.92
N GLU A 109 -10.09 19.73 12.53
CA GLU A 109 -8.90 19.20 11.87
C GLU A 109 -9.30 18.08 10.88
N PRO A 110 -8.75 18.04 9.66
CA PRO A 110 -8.92 16.92 8.75
C PRO A 110 -8.11 15.69 9.20
N TYR A 111 -8.64 14.49 8.96
CA TYR A 111 -7.86 13.25 9.08
C TYR A 111 -6.79 13.23 7.99
N PRO A 112 -5.52 12.92 8.28
CA PRO A 112 -4.47 12.77 7.27
C PRO A 112 -4.60 11.40 6.58
N SER A 113 -5.75 11.16 5.94
CA SER A 113 -6.11 9.87 5.32
C SER A 113 -5.07 9.44 4.27
N ASN A 114 -4.52 10.42 3.56
CA ASN A 114 -3.49 10.24 2.54
C ASN A 114 -2.17 9.63 3.05
N ARG A 115 -1.94 9.65 4.38
CA ARG A 115 -0.73 9.11 5.02
C ARG A 115 -0.84 7.64 5.42
N GLY A 116 -2.05 7.07 5.36
CA GLY A 116 -2.32 5.73 5.88
C GLY A 116 -1.51 4.61 5.22
N LEU A 117 -0.91 4.87 4.05
CA LEU A 117 -0.15 3.91 3.25
C LEU A 117 1.30 4.36 3.00
N ASP A 118 1.86 5.27 3.80
CA ASP A 118 3.25 5.75 3.65
C ASP A 118 4.25 4.58 3.59
N TYR A 119 4.08 3.56 4.44
CA TYR A 119 4.94 2.37 4.46
C TYR A 119 4.95 1.62 3.10
N LEU A 120 3.80 1.55 2.44
CA LEU A 120 3.66 0.90 1.13
C LEU A 120 4.21 1.81 0.02
N GLY A 121 3.97 3.11 0.14
CA GLY A 121 4.54 4.13 -0.74
C GLY A 121 6.07 4.09 -0.75
N GLU A 122 6.69 4.04 0.43
CA GLU A 122 8.15 3.95 0.57
C GLU A 122 8.71 2.65 0.00
N ALA A 123 8.07 1.50 0.28
CA ALA A 123 8.50 0.20 -0.23
C ALA A 123 8.45 0.11 -1.77
N LEU A 124 7.38 0.62 -2.37
CA LEU A 124 7.22 0.67 -3.82
C LEU A 124 8.16 1.71 -4.44
N ALA A 125 8.37 2.86 -3.81
CA ALA A 125 9.34 3.85 -4.28
C ALA A 125 10.77 3.31 -4.26
N THR A 126 11.14 2.55 -3.23
CA THR A 126 12.41 1.83 -3.15
C THR A 126 12.57 0.83 -4.32
N SER A 127 11.45 0.29 -4.82
CA SER A 127 11.41 -0.61 -5.97
C SER A 127 11.38 0.09 -7.33
N GLY A 128 11.47 1.42 -7.36
CA GLY A 128 11.57 2.22 -8.60
C GLY A 128 10.26 2.80 -9.13
N PHE A 129 9.18 2.78 -8.34
CA PHE A 129 7.89 3.38 -8.70
C PHE A 129 7.75 4.81 -8.18
N VAL A 130 7.02 5.66 -8.91
CA VAL A 130 6.45 6.88 -8.31
C VAL A 130 5.10 6.48 -7.73
N VAL A 131 4.88 6.74 -6.44
CA VAL A 131 3.66 6.31 -5.75
C VAL A 131 2.92 7.53 -5.27
N VAL A 132 1.68 7.67 -5.72
CA VAL A 132 0.74 8.69 -5.24
C VAL A 132 -0.26 7.98 -4.34
N SER A 133 -0.41 8.46 -3.11
CA SER A 133 -1.41 7.99 -2.15
C SER A 133 -2.29 9.15 -1.75
#